data_AF-A0A1F8ARN5-F1
#
_entry.id   AF-A0A1F8ARN5-F1
#
_cell.length_a   1.000
_cell.length_b   1.000
_cell.length_c   1.000
_cell.angle_alpha   90.00
_cell.angle_beta   90.00
_cell.angle_gamma   90.00
#
_symmetry.space_group_name_H-M   'P 1'
#
loop_
_entity.id
_entity.type
_entity.pdbx_description
1 polymer ?
#
loop_
_entity_poly.entity_id
_entity_poly.type
_entity_poly.pdbx_seq_one_letter_code
_entity_poly.pdbx_strand_id
1 'polypeptide(L)'
;MRIYNEFPPGWWIVFSIVFGLYLLLIILRKGYKRVDELKAQFIVSFIFVIMSVAIEYIAISTGLWTYFPGNWPIILWFIYLGSGLFAYQMGKFIEEKMKKGRV
;
A
#
# COMPACT_ATOMS: atom_id res chain seq x y z
N MET A 1 -4.18 -30.34 14.42
CA MET A 1 -4.74 -28.97 14.36
C MET A 1 -3.71 -28.02 14.99
N ARG A 2 -2.83 -27.40 14.17
CA ARG A 2 -1.70 -26.56 14.66
C ARG A 2 -1.36 -25.35 13.76
N ILE A 3 -2.19 -25.02 12.78
CA ILE A 3 -1.83 -23.99 11.78
C ILE A 3 -2.00 -22.56 12.34
N TYR A 4 -2.78 -22.38 13.40
CA TYR A 4 -3.09 -21.04 13.96
C TYR A 4 -2.06 -20.52 14.97
N ASN A 5 -1.27 -21.40 15.60
CA ASN A 5 -0.31 -21.02 16.65
C ASN A 5 1.12 -20.76 16.15
N GLU A 6 1.40 -21.01 14.87
CA GLU A 6 2.71 -20.75 14.26
C GLU A 6 2.72 -19.48 13.41
N PHE A 7 1.63 -18.71 13.39
CA PHE A 7 1.59 -17.48 12.61
C PHE A 7 2.38 -16.38 13.33
N PRO A 8 3.52 -15.91 12.77
CA PRO A 8 4.38 -14.97 13.49
C PRO A 8 3.63 -13.68 13.86
N PRO A 9 3.73 -13.21 15.12
CA PRO A 9 3.05 -12.00 15.58
C PRO A 9 3.31 -10.77 14.71
N GLY A 10 4.49 -10.70 14.09
CA GLY A 10 4.86 -9.62 13.17
C GLY A 10 3.87 -9.45 12.01
N TRP A 11 3.25 -10.52 11.52
CA TRP A 11 2.26 -10.40 10.45
C TRP A 11 1.01 -9.63 10.90
N TRP A 12 0.58 -9.75 12.16
CA TRP A 12 -0.53 -8.96 12.68
C TRP A 12 -0.20 -7.46 12.72
N ILE A 13 1.06 -7.11 12.98
CA ILE A 13 1.54 -5.73 12.94
C ILE A 13 1.52 -5.22 11.50
N VAL A 14 2.06 -6.00 10.55
CA VAL A 14 2.04 -5.66 9.12
C VAL A 14 0.60 -5.47 8.62
N PHE A 15 -0.31 -6.39 8.93
CA PHE A 15 -1.72 -6.27 8.56
C PHE A 15 -2.37 -5.02 9.15
N SER A 16 -2.14 -4.72 10.42
CA SER A 16 -2.70 -3.55 11.08
C SER A 16 -2.23 -2.24 10.45
N ILE A 17 -0.95 -2.17 10.07
CA ILE A 17 -0.35 -1.01 9.41
C ILE A 17 -0.88 -0.85 8.00
N VAL A 18 -0.91 -1.94 7.21
CA VAL A 18 -1.52 -1.95 5.86
C VAL A 18 -2.96 -1.47 5.93
N PHE A 19 -3.73 -2.01 6.87
CA PHE A 19 -5.14 -1.67 7.02
C PHE A 19 -5.36 -0.21 7.47
N GLY A 20 -4.60 0.26 8.46
CA GLY A 20 -4.67 1.64 8.93
C GLY A 20 -4.33 2.65 7.82
N LEU A 21 -3.28 2.36 7.05
CA LEU A 21 -2.87 3.21 5.93
C LEU A 21 -3.86 3.11 4.74
N TYR A 22 -4.47 1.96 4.50
CA TYR A 22 -5.57 1.81 3.54
C TYR A 22 -6.78 2.66 3.92
N LEU A 23 -7.16 2.67 5.21
CA LEU A 23 -8.22 3.55 5.71
C LEU A 23 -7.87 5.03 5.54
N LEU A 24 -6.62 5.40 5.85
CA LEU A 24 -6.12 6.76 5.62
C LEU A 24 -6.27 7.16 4.15
N LEU A 25 -5.89 6.28 3.22
CA LEU A 25 -6.04 6.50 1.79
C LEU A 25 -7.50 6.70 1.37
N ILE A 26 -8.45 5.91 1.90
CA ILE A 26 -9.88 6.10 1.63
C ILE A 26 -10.36 7.48 2.11
N ILE A 27 -9.96 7.88 3.32
CA ILE A 27 -10.36 9.16 3.91
C ILE A 27 -9.80 10.32 3.07
N LEU A 28 -8.52 10.27 2.73
CA LEU A 28 -7.88 11.27 1.88
C LEU A 28 -8.55 11.35 0.51
N ARG A 29 -8.83 10.21 -0.13
CA ARG A 29 -9.46 10.14 -1.45
C ARG A 29 -10.87 10.74 -1.47
N LYS A 30 -11.62 10.67 -0.36
CA LYS A 30 -12.92 11.37 -0.22
C LYS A 30 -12.76 12.88 -0.21
N GLY A 31 -11.70 13.41 0.41
CA GLY A 31 -11.39 14.85 0.45
C GLY A 31 -10.86 15.41 -0.87
N TYR A 32 -10.12 14.60 -1.64
CA TYR A 32 -9.46 15.03 -2.89
C TYR A 32 -10.37 15.09 -4.13
N LYS A 33 -11.69 14.86 -4.01
CA LYS A 33 -12.65 15.00 -5.14
C LYS A 33 -12.64 16.37 -5.84
N ARG A 34 -12.03 17.40 -5.23
CA ARG A 34 -11.92 18.78 -5.74
C ARG A 34 -10.52 19.18 -6.24
N VAL A 35 -9.50 18.33 -6.08
CA VAL A 35 -8.11 18.69 -6.40
C VAL A 35 -7.69 18.04 -7.72
N ASP A 36 -6.80 18.71 -8.44
CA ASP A 36 -6.19 18.25 -9.69
C ASP A 36 -5.78 16.78 -9.62
N GLU A 37 -6.24 15.99 -10.59
CA GLU A 37 -6.23 14.52 -10.53
C GLU A 37 -4.81 13.95 -10.47
N LEU A 38 -3.88 14.60 -11.17
CA LEU A 38 -2.46 14.27 -11.13
C LEU A 38 -1.88 14.41 -9.73
N LYS A 39 -2.29 15.45 -8.99
CA LYS A 39 -1.82 15.67 -7.60
C LYS A 39 -2.38 14.60 -6.68
N ALA A 40 -3.65 14.23 -6.82
CA ALA A 40 -4.25 13.16 -6.02
C ALA A 40 -3.57 11.81 -6.27
N GLN A 41 -3.30 11.47 -7.53
CA GLN A 41 -2.58 10.26 -7.90
C GLN A 41 -1.16 10.23 -7.32
N PHE A 42 -0.42 11.34 -7.43
CA PHE A 42 0.93 11.44 -6.91
C PHE A 42 0.97 11.30 -5.38
N ILE A 43 0.06 11.98 -4.67
CA ILE A 43 -0.04 11.90 -3.20
C ILE A 43 -0.37 10.48 -2.76
N VAL A 44 -1.35 9.82 -3.38
CA VAL A 44 -1.73 8.44 -3.03
C VAL A 44 -0.57 7.47 -3.28
N SER A 45 0.12 7.60 -4.42
CA SER A 45 1.24 6.73 -4.77
C SER A 45 2.45 6.96 -3.85
N PHE A 46 2.70 8.21 -3.48
CA PHE A 46 3.76 8.56 -2.54
C PHE A 46 3.48 8.01 -1.14
N ILE A 47 2.23 8.13 -0.66
CA ILE A 47 1.82 7.50 0.60
C ILE A 47 2.05 5.99 0.52
N PHE A 48 1.63 5.34 -0.57
CA PHE A 48 1.81 3.90 -0.77
C PHE A 48 3.29 3.45 -0.72
N VAL A 49 4.22 4.25 -1.27
CA VAL A 49 5.67 3.99 -1.13
C VAL A 49 6.10 4.05 0.34
N ILE A 50 5.69 5.09 1.06
CA ILE A 50 6.01 5.22 2.50
C ILE A 50 5.47 4.01 3.27
N MET A 51 4.24 3.56 2.96
CA MET A 51 3.67 2.35 3.58
C MET A 51 4.56 1.13 3.33
N SER A 52 4.99 0.93 2.09
CA SER A 52 5.73 -0.25 1.67
C SER A 52 7.13 -0.28 2.31
N VAL A 53 7.79 0.88 2.40
CA VAL A 53 9.06 1.03 3.11
C VAL A 53 8.90 0.74 4.61
N ALA A 54 7.83 1.25 5.24
CA ALA A 54 7.55 0.96 6.65
C ALA A 54 7.29 -0.53 6.90
N ILE A 55 6.55 -1.20 6.00
CA ILE A 55 6.31 -2.65 6.08
C ILE A 55 7.62 -3.42 5.94
N GLU A 56 8.47 -3.06 4.98
CA GLU A 56 9.79 -3.68 4.84
C GLU A 56 10.64 -3.54 6.11
N TYR A 57 10.72 -2.34 6.67
CA TYR A 57 11.49 -2.09 7.87
C TYR A 57 10.98 -2.94 9.05
N ILE A 58 9.66 -3.02 9.22
CA ILE A 58 9.04 -3.82 10.28
C ILE A 58 9.25 -5.31 10.03
N ALA A 59 9.13 -5.77 8.78
CA ALA A 59 9.35 -7.17 8.44
C ALA A 59 10.80 -7.61 8.68
N ILE A 60 11.78 -6.77 8.36
CA ILE A 60 13.20 -7.05 8.66
C ILE A 60 13.43 -7.05 10.17
N SER A 61 12.96 -6.03 10.90
CA SER A 61 13.18 -5.88 12.34
C SER A 61 12.47 -6.94 13.20
N THR A 62 11.36 -7.51 12.71
CA THR A 62 10.63 -8.60 13.37
C THR A 62 11.07 -9.99 12.89
N GLY A 63 12.05 -10.07 11.97
CA GLY A 63 12.57 -11.33 11.46
C GLY A 63 11.61 -12.08 10.52
N LEU A 64 10.62 -11.39 9.94
CA LEU A 64 9.66 -11.98 8.99
C LEU A 64 10.32 -12.33 7.64
N TRP A 65 11.29 -11.53 7.21
CA TRP A 65 12.19 -11.87 6.10
C TRP A 65 13.52 -11.14 6.24
N THR A 66 14.57 -11.67 5.60
CA THR A 66 15.93 -11.15 5.70
C THR A 66 16.50 -10.82 4.33
N TYR A 67 17.06 -9.61 4.20
CA TYR A 67 17.93 -9.26 3.07
C TYR A 67 19.39 -9.54 3.41
N PHE A 68 20.22 -9.70 2.39
CA PHE A 68 21.66 -9.74 2.60
C PHE A 68 22.13 -8.42 3.24
N PRO A 69 23.00 -8.46 4.26
CA PRO A 69 23.51 -7.26 4.91
C PRO A 69 24.10 -6.28 3.90
N GLY A 70 23.68 -5.00 3.97
CA GLY A 70 24.10 -3.95 3.04
C GLY A 70 23.34 -3.91 1.71
N ASN A 71 22.45 -4.87 1.45
CA ASN A 71 21.69 -4.96 0.20
C ASN A 71 20.21 -4.62 0.44
N TRP A 72 19.95 -3.35 0.80
CA TRP A 72 18.59 -2.85 0.89
C TRP A 72 17.95 -2.85 -0.49
N PRO A 73 16.69 -3.29 -0.63
CA PRO A 73 16.06 -3.46 -1.93
C PRO A 73 15.51 -2.11 -2.44
N ILE A 74 16.37 -1.11 -2.61
CA ILE A 74 15.99 0.23 -3.08
C ILE A 74 15.23 0.16 -4.41
N ILE A 75 15.53 -0.84 -5.25
CA ILE A 75 14.81 -1.09 -6.49
C ILE A 75 13.33 -1.45 -6.27
N LEU A 76 12.99 -2.11 -5.17
CA LEU A 76 11.60 -2.39 -4.79
C LEU A 76 10.83 -1.11 -4.51
N TRP A 77 11.48 -0.02 -4.09
CA TRP A 77 10.80 1.25 -3.81
C TRP A 77 10.25 1.89 -5.08
N PHE A 78 10.97 1.79 -6.20
CA PHE A 78 10.46 2.20 -7.51
C PHE A 78 9.31 1.32 -7.98
N ILE A 79 9.36 0.01 -7.68
CA ILE A 79 8.27 -0.93 -7.94
C ILE A 79 7.05 -0.59 -7.07
N TYR A 80 7.24 -0.19 -5.80
CA TYR A 80 6.17 0.30 -4.92
C TYR A 80 5.54 1.57 -5.48
N LEU A 81 6.34 2.50 -6.01
CA LEU A 81 5.80 3.70 -6.65
C LEU A 81 4.97 3.36 -7.90
N GLY A 82 5.52 2.53 -8.79
CA GLY A 82 4.83 2.10 -10.01
C GLY A 82 3.53 1.33 -9.72
N SER A 83 3.56 0.44 -8.73
CA SER A 83 2.37 -0.31 -8.30
C SER A 83 1.33 0.58 -7.62
N GLY A 84 1.74 1.58 -6.83
CA GLY A 84 0.83 2.60 -6.29
C GLY A 84 0.13 3.42 -7.38
N LEU A 85 0.89 3.87 -8.39
CA LEU A 85 0.36 4.59 -9.55
C LEU A 85 -0.64 3.72 -10.33
N PHE A 86 -0.29 2.46 -10.56
CA PHE A 86 -1.13 1.50 -11.28
C PHE A 86 -2.41 1.17 -10.50
N ALA A 87 -2.31 0.92 -9.19
CA ALA A 87 -3.44 0.63 -8.33
C ALA A 87 -4.45 1.79 -8.30
N TYR A 88 -3.96 3.05 -8.28
CA TYR A 88 -4.81 4.22 -8.39
C TYR A 88 -5.58 4.25 -9.71
N GLN A 89 -4.90 4.02 -10.84
CA GLN A 89 -5.51 4.00 -12.17
C GLN A 89 -6.52 2.86 -12.32
N MET A 90 -6.22 1.66 -11.80
CA MET A 90 -7.17 0.55 -11.75
C MET A 90 -8.42 0.89 -10.94
N GLY A 91 -8.25 1.47 -9.75
CA GLY A 91 -9.37 1.89 -8.90
C GLY A 91 -10.28 2.91 -9.59
N LYS A 92 -9.69 3.86 -10.33
CA LYS A 92 -10.43 4.81 -11.17
C LYS A 92 -11.18 4.09 -12.30
N PHE A 93 -10.51 3.23 -13.05
CA PHE A 93 -11.12 2.49 -14.17
C PHE A 93 -12.35 1.69 -13.71
N ILE A 94 -12.25 1.02 -12.56
CA ILE A 94 -13.36 0.27 -11.96
C ILE A 94 -14.50 1.21 -11.55
N GLU A 95 -14.20 2.34 -10.90
CA GLU A 95 -15.23 3.34 -10.55
C GLU A 95 -15.96 3.92 -11.77
N GLU A 96 -15.23 4.21 -12.85
CA GLU A 96 -15.82 4.72 -14.09
C GLU A 96 -16.70 3.68 -14.78
N LYS A 97 -16.23 2.43 -14.84
CA LYS A 97 -17.03 1.29 -15.32
C LYS A 97 -18.30 1.09 -14.49
N MET A 98 -18.19 1.13 -13.15
CA MET A 98 -19.35 0.97 -12.26
C MET A 98 -20.34 2.14 -12.37
N LYS A 99 -19.87 3.37 -12.61
CA LYS A 99 -20.75 4.53 -12.85
C LYS A 99 -21.47 4.43 -14.20
N LYS A 100 -20.78 3.99 -15.25
CA LYS A 100 -21.37 3.81 -16.59
C LYS A 100 -22.41 2.68 -16.65
N GLY A 101 -22.29 1.65 -15.81
CA GLY A 101 -23.25 0.55 -15.73
C GLY A 101 -24.51 0.82 -14.89
N ARG A 102 -24.67 2.04 -14.34
CA ARG A 102 -25.85 2.47 -13.57
C ARG A 102 -26.77 3.43 -14.35
N VAL A 103 -26.57 3.55 -15.66
CA VAL A 103 -27.43 4.32 -16.57
C VAL A 103 -28.25 3.34 -17.40
#